data_AF-A0A7V6B6G5-F1
#
_entry.id   AF-A0A7V6B6G5-F1
#
_cell.length_a   1.000
_cell.length_b   1.000
_cell.length_c   1.000
_cell.angle_alpha   90.00
_cell.angle_beta   90.00
_cell.angle_gamma   90.00
#
_symmetry.space_group_name_H-M   'P 1'
#
loop_
_entity.id
_entity.type
_entity.pdbx_description
1 polymer ?
#
loop_
_entity_poly.entity_id
_entity_poly.type
_entity_poly.pdbx_seq_one_letter_code
_entity_poly.pdbx_strand_id
1 'polypeptide(L)'
;MSDGERIASIVMVIFGTVLFIYFALSVMIFRLKNPHLKRPEAPTPREHSFLLHYIFRQWWYHWARPIAGYLRRHNFHPNTLTYMSVVFAFIAMLCFAFEMVTFGGFFMVLSGACDSLDGWLARETGTVSPQGAFLDSTLDRFGELLVFFGLGVFFRRTAFLYPIFLLIMGAVMVSYARARGQSLGVDFNKGLMQRAERIVYISGGAIFDPIVTWIFPVIPRGFFLGGVVTIVALLSLATAIFRTREVARLLKERQKIESSGGSVS
;
A
#
# COMPACT_ATOMS: atom_id res chain seq x y z
N MET A 1 -2.02 -8.62 32.59
CA MET A 1 -1.31 -7.55 31.87
C MET A 1 -0.38 -6.90 32.87
N SER A 2 0.92 -6.90 32.61
CA SER A 2 1.90 -6.22 33.48
C SER A 2 1.75 -4.69 33.37
N ASP A 3 2.25 -3.95 34.37
CA ASP A 3 2.22 -2.49 34.33
C ASP A 3 2.95 -1.93 33.08
N GLY A 4 4.03 -2.59 32.64
CA GLY A 4 4.74 -2.25 31.41
C GLY A 4 3.89 -2.42 30.15
N GLU A 5 3.14 -3.52 30.02
CA GLU A 5 2.23 -3.75 28.90
C GLU A 5 1.10 -2.72 28.86
N ARG A 6 0.63 -2.29 30.04
CA ARG A 6 -0.40 -1.26 30.19
C ARG A 6 0.11 0.10 29.72
N ILE A 7 1.31 0.49 30.17
CA ILE A 7 1.95 1.74 29.74
C ILE A 7 2.18 1.73 28.23
N ALA A 8 2.73 0.64 27.67
CA ALA A 8 2.95 0.52 26.24
C ALA A 8 1.64 0.66 25.44
N SER A 9 0.56 0.03 25.91
CA SER A 9 -0.76 0.14 25.29
C SER A 9 -1.31 1.57 25.31
N ILE A 10 -1.18 2.28 26.44
CA ILE A 10 -1.57 3.69 26.56
C ILE A 10 -0.76 4.56 25.59
N VAL A 11 0.57 4.36 25.52
CA VAL A 11 1.43 5.08 24.58
C VAL A 11 0.99 4.86 23.13
N MET A 12 0.69 3.62 22.74
CA MET A 12 0.19 3.30 21.40
C MET A 12 -1.15 3.97 21.10
N VAL A 13 -2.09 3.97 22.05
CA VAL A 13 -3.39 4.64 21.90
C VAL A 13 -3.22 6.14 21.73
N ILE A 14 -2.42 6.79 22.58
CA ILE A 14 -2.15 8.23 22.51
C ILE A 14 -1.50 8.57 21.17
N PHE A 15 -0.44 7.85 20.80
CA PHE A 15 0.28 8.10 19.56
C PHE A 15 -0.62 7.90 18.34
N GLY A 16 -1.38 6.80 18.28
CA GLY A 16 -2.33 6.55 17.19
C GLY A 16 -3.43 7.59 17.11
N THR A 17 -3.94 8.05 18.25
CA THR A 17 -4.97 9.10 18.31
C THR A 17 -4.43 10.43 17.80
N VAL A 18 -3.22 10.82 18.21
CA VAL A 18 -2.54 12.03 17.72
C VAL A 18 -2.30 11.96 16.22
N LEU A 19 -1.80 10.82 15.71
CA LEU A 19 -1.62 10.59 14.27
C LEU A 19 -2.94 10.73 13.51
N PHE A 20 -4.02 10.14 14.02
CA PHE A 20 -5.33 10.22 13.39
C PHE A 20 -5.87 11.64 13.38
N ILE A 21 -5.81 12.36 14.51
CA ILE A 21 -6.26 13.76 14.59
C ILE A 21 -5.47 14.62 13.62
N TYR A 22 -4.13 14.49 13.59
CA TYR A 22 -3.30 15.22 12.64
C TYR A 22 -3.69 14.91 11.18
N PHE A 23 -3.83 13.63 10.85
CA PHE A 23 -4.27 13.20 9.52
C PHE A 23 -5.63 13.79 9.15
N ALA A 24 -6.65 13.62 9.99
CA ALA A 24 -8.00 14.11 9.75
C ALA A 24 -8.06 15.63 9.60
N LEU A 25 -7.40 16.38 10.50
CA LEU A 25 -7.30 17.83 10.42
C LEU A 25 -6.57 18.27 9.15
N SER A 26 -5.49 17.61 8.77
CA SER A 26 -4.74 17.96 7.55
C SER A 26 -5.58 17.76 6.28
N VAL A 27 -6.37 16.67 6.20
CA VAL A 27 -7.27 16.40 5.08
C VAL A 27 -8.42 17.40 5.07
N MET A 28 -9.00 17.71 6.24
CA MET A 28 -10.05 18.71 6.39
C MET A 28 -9.59 20.09 5.95
N ILE A 29 -8.45 20.57 6.45
CA ILE A 29 -7.85 21.87 6.08
C ILE A 29 -7.56 21.91 4.58
N PHE A 30 -6.98 20.83 4.02
CA PHE A 30 -6.73 20.75 2.58
C PHE A 30 -8.03 20.84 1.78
N ARG A 31 -9.09 20.14 2.20
CA ARG A 31 -10.40 20.16 1.54
C ARG A 31 -11.04 21.55 1.60
N LEU A 32 -10.97 22.22 2.75
CA LEU A 32 -11.49 23.58 2.94
C LEU A 32 -10.73 24.60 2.09
N LYS A 33 -9.41 24.46 1.93
CA LYS A 33 -8.59 25.34 1.08
C LYS A 33 -8.77 25.09 -0.42
N ASN A 34 -9.23 23.90 -0.81
CA ASN A 34 -9.40 23.50 -2.21
C ASN A 34 -10.85 23.06 -2.50
N PRO A 35 -11.85 23.95 -2.36
CA PRO A 35 -13.26 23.60 -2.52
C PRO A 35 -13.60 23.22 -3.96
N HIS A 36 -12.88 23.79 -4.93
CA HIS A 36 -13.08 23.63 -6.38
C HIS A 36 -12.57 22.28 -6.93
N LEU A 37 -11.78 21.51 -6.18
CA LEU A 37 -11.35 20.18 -6.59
C LEU A 37 -12.56 19.23 -6.64
N LYS A 38 -13.19 19.14 -7.81
CA LYS A 38 -14.18 18.11 -8.17
C LYS A 38 -13.49 16.98 -8.93
N ARG A 39 -14.13 15.81 -8.95
CA ARG A 39 -13.64 14.64 -9.69
C ARG A 39 -13.52 15.03 -11.19
N PRO A 40 -12.42 14.71 -11.88
CA PRO A 40 -12.30 15.00 -13.31
C PRO A 40 -13.40 14.25 -14.09
N GLU A 41 -13.91 14.87 -15.16
CA GLU A 41 -14.98 14.31 -16.00
C GLU A 41 -14.54 13.07 -16.80
N ALA A 42 -13.23 12.98 -17.10
CA ALA A 42 -12.64 11.84 -17.78
C ALA A 42 -11.83 10.99 -16.78
N PRO A 43 -12.14 9.69 -16.62
CA PRO A 43 -11.40 8.86 -15.70
C PRO A 43 -9.96 8.60 -16.18
N THR A 44 -8.97 9.00 -15.39
CA THR A 44 -7.56 8.69 -15.64
C THR A 44 -7.31 7.16 -15.57
N PRO A 45 -6.33 6.57 -16.28
CA PRO A 45 -6.12 5.11 -16.32
C PRO A 45 -5.92 4.41 -14.96
N ARG A 46 -5.64 5.18 -13.90
CA ARG A 46 -5.47 4.71 -12.51
C ARG A 46 -6.74 4.86 -11.64
N GLU A 47 -7.91 5.19 -12.23
CA GLU A 47 -9.16 5.48 -11.50
C GLU A 47 -9.99 4.27 -11.05
N HIS A 48 -9.51 3.06 -11.30
CA HIS A 48 -10.18 1.86 -10.83
C HIS A 48 -9.80 1.45 -9.38
N SER A 49 -9.08 2.31 -8.63
CA SER A 49 -8.95 2.14 -7.18
C SER A 49 -10.32 2.44 -6.55
N PHE A 50 -10.97 1.45 -5.97
CA PHE A 50 -12.33 1.58 -5.41
C PHE A 50 -12.39 2.64 -4.30
N LEU A 51 -11.28 2.91 -3.60
CA LEU A 51 -11.33 3.67 -2.34
C LEU A 51 -10.27 4.76 -2.14
N LEU A 52 -9.17 4.81 -2.92
CA LEU A 52 -8.27 5.98 -2.90
C LEU A 52 -8.92 7.16 -3.61
N HIS A 53 -9.83 7.80 -2.87
CA HIS A 53 -10.64 8.91 -3.34
C HIS A 53 -9.74 10.01 -3.92
N TYR A 54 -10.19 10.62 -5.03
CA TYR A 54 -9.42 11.64 -5.75
C TYR A 54 -8.84 12.72 -4.81
N ILE A 55 -9.61 13.13 -3.80
CA ILE A 55 -9.19 14.12 -2.80
C ILE A 55 -7.97 13.64 -2.00
N PHE A 56 -7.92 12.38 -1.58
CA PHE A 56 -6.80 11.85 -0.80
C PHE A 56 -5.50 11.87 -1.61
N ARG A 57 -5.58 11.53 -2.91
CA ARG A 57 -4.42 11.58 -3.81
C ARG A 57 -3.90 13.01 -3.97
N GLN A 58 -4.80 13.98 -4.12
CA GLN A 58 -4.43 15.39 -4.21
C GLN A 58 -3.87 15.92 -2.90
N TRP A 59 -4.45 15.52 -1.77
CA TRP A 59 -3.92 15.82 -0.44
C TRP A 59 -2.50 15.27 -0.27
N TRP A 60 -2.26 14.02 -0.65
CA TRP A 60 -0.92 13.44 -0.64
C TRP A 60 0.06 14.24 -1.51
N TYR A 61 -0.32 14.58 -2.74
CA TYR A 61 0.54 15.40 -3.62
C TYR A 61 0.82 16.79 -3.08
N HIS A 62 -0.13 17.41 -2.36
CA HIS A 62 0.09 18.70 -1.72
C HIS A 62 1.24 18.66 -0.71
N TRP A 63 1.32 17.59 0.09
CA TRP A 63 2.39 17.40 1.06
C TRP A 63 3.68 16.85 0.45
N ALA A 64 3.57 15.98 -0.56
CA ALA A 64 4.71 15.35 -1.22
C ALA A 64 5.53 16.34 -2.07
N ARG A 65 4.87 17.30 -2.76
CA ARG A 65 5.52 18.27 -3.65
C ARG A 65 6.64 19.10 -2.99
N PRO A 66 6.47 19.73 -1.82
CA PRO A 66 7.55 20.50 -1.20
C PRO A 66 8.73 19.61 -0.79
N ILE A 67 8.46 18.42 -0.26
CA ILE A 67 9.50 17.43 0.11
C ILE A 67 10.30 17.06 -1.13
N ALA A 68 9.61 16.71 -2.20
CA ALA A 68 10.26 16.23 -3.39
C ALA A 68 10.96 17.36 -4.17
N GLY A 69 10.46 18.60 -4.09
CA GLY A 69 11.16 19.79 -4.54
C GLY A 69 12.44 20.07 -3.76
N TYR A 70 12.44 19.83 -2.44
CA TYR A 70 13.65 19.91 -1.61
C TYR A 70 14.67 18.83 -1.99
N LEU A 71 14.24 17.57 -2.11
CA LEU A 71 15.10 16.45 -2.53
C LEU A 71 15.73 16.72 -3.90
N ARG A 72 14.94 17.26 -4.84
CA ARG A 72 15.43 17.65 -6.17
C ARG A 72 16.53 18.71 -6.08
N ARG A 73 16.34 19.76 -5.27
CA ARG A 73 17.34 20.85 -5.11
C ARG A 73 18.67 20.35 -4.56
N HIS A 74 18.64 19.28 -3.77
CA HIS A 74 19.82 18.66 -3.18
C HIS A 74 20.36 17.45 -3.97
N ASN A 75 19.91 17.25 -5.22
CA ASN A 75 20.34 16.15 -6.09
C ASN A 75 20.23 14.76 -5.43
N PHE A 76 19.19 14.54 -4.62
CA PHE A 76 18.92 13.22 -4.05
C PHE A 76 18.62 12.23 -5.18
N HIS A 77 19.33 11.10 -5.17
CA HIS A 77 19.09 10.03 -6.13
C HIS A 77 17.79 9.28 -5.79
N PRO A 78 16.87 9.03 -6.74
CA PRO A 78 15.60 8.33 -6.48
C PRO A 78 15.78 6.98 -5.78
N ASN A 79 16.77 6.17 -6.18
CA ASN A 79 17.07 4.89 -5.54
C ASN A 79 17.31 5.00 -4.02
N THR A 80 17.75 6.14 -3.49
CA THR A 80 17.90 6.34 -2.04
C THR A 80 16.54 6.23 -1.34
N LEU A 81 15.48 6.80 -1.92
CA LEU A 81 14.13 6.68 -1.39
C LEU A 81 13.62 5.24 -1.49
N THR A 82 13.95 4.52 -2.56
CA THR A 82 13.64 3.08 -2.69
C THR A 82 14.33 2.26 -1.59
N TYR A 83 15.60 2.52 -1.27
CA TYR A 83 16.26 1.82 -0.15
C TYR A 83 15.66 2.21 1.21
N MET A 84 15.32 3.49 1.40
CA MET A 84 14.64 3.94 2.62
C MET A 84 13.26 3.28 2.79
N SER A 85 12.52 3.07 1.70
CA SER A 85 11.21 2.39 1.76
C SER A 85 11.36 0.96 2.32
N VAL A 86 12.39 0.22 1.89
CA VAL A 86 12.72 -1.11 2.39
C VAL A 86 13.16 -1.07 3.87
N VAL A 87 13.99 -0.09 4.26
CA VAL A 87 14.39 0.08 5.67
C VAL A 87 13.16 0.32 6.56
N PHE A 88 12.24 1.19 6.15
CA PHE A 88 11.01 1.41 6.90
C PHE A 88 10.10 0.19 6.93
N ALA A 89 10.03 -0.60 5.84
CA ALA A 89 9.31 -1.87 5.83
C ALA A 89 9.91 -2.89 6.80
N PHE A 90 11.24 -2.94 6.90
CA PHE A 90 11.94 -3.79 7.87
C PHE A 90 11.69 -3.34 9.32
N ILE A 91 11.71 -2.03 9.59
CA ILE A 91 11.34 -1.50 10.91
C ILE A 91 9.88 -1.83 11.23
N ALA A 92 8.97 -1.68 10.27
CA ALA A 92 7.56 -2.07 10.45
C ALA A 92 7.41 -3.56 10.76
N MET A 93 8.15 -4.43 10.08
CA MET A 93 8.22 -5.86 10.38
C MET A 93 8.61 -6.11 11.84
N LEU A 94 9.70 -5.49 12.32
CA LEU A 94 10.15 -5.61 13.70
C LEU A 94 9.09 -5.10 14.68
N CYS A 95 8.49 -3.94 14.42
CA CYS A 95 7.43 -3.39 15.26
C CYS A 95 6.24 -4.36 15.36
N PHE A 96 5.78 -4.96 14.26
CA PHE A 96 4.72 -5.96 14.33
C PHE A 96 5.15 -7.22 15.10
N ALA A 97 6.38 -7.71 14.87
CA ALA A 97 6.92 -8.89 15.55
C ALA A 97 7.03 -8.69 17.08
N PHE A 98 7.37 -7.49 17.53
CA PHE A 98 7.42 -7.10 18.94
C PHE A 98 6.09 -6.53 19.47
N GLU A 99 4.99 -6.75 18.75
CA GLU A 99 3.64 -6.36 19.16
C GLU A 99 3.50 -4.83 19.37
N MET A 100 4.33 -4.01 18.75
CA MET A 100 4.24 -2.54 18.68
C MET A 100 3.36 -2.11 17.50
N VAL A 101 2.10 -2.58 17.51
CA VAL A 101 1.19 -2.57 16.34
C VAL A 101 1.02 -1.18 15.72
N THR A 102 0.77 -0.13 16.52
CA THR A 102 0.61 1.24 16.00
C THR A 102 1.86 1.75 15.29
N PHE A 103 3.05 1.45 15.83
CA PHE A 103 4.32 1.83 15.20
C PHE A 103 4.58 1.02 13.93
N GLY A 104 4.20 -0.26 13.90
CA GLY A 104 4.23 -1.08 12.69
C GLY A 104 3.41 -0.45 11.57
N GLY A 105 2.17 -0.04 11.88
CA GLY A 105 1.32 0.69 10.93
C GLY A 105 1.94 2.02 10.47
N PHE A 106 2.49 2.80 11.40
CA PHE A 106 3.14 4.08 11.09
C PHE A 106 4.34 3.92 10.13
N PHE A 107 5.27 3.00 10.42
CA PHE A 107 6.42 2.75 9.55
C PHE A 107 6.01 2.13 8.20
N MET A 108 4.92 1.38 8.15
CA MET A 108 4.34 0.91 6.88
C MET A 108 3.86 2.09 6.01
N VAL A 109 3.24 3.12 6.60
CA VAL A 109 2.89 4.36 5.88
C VAL A 109 4.14 5.08 5.37
N LEU A 110 5.17 5.20 6.20
CA LEU A 110 6.43 5.84 5.79
C LEU A 110 7.11 5.09 4.64
N SER A 111 7.09 3.76 4.66
CA SER A 111 7.57 2.92 3.57
C SER A 111 6.83 3.23 2.26
N GLY A 112 5.50 3.21 2.28
CA GLY A 112 4.68 3.53 1.09
C GLY A 112 4.80 4.98 0.62
N ALA A 113 5.08 5.91 1.54
CA ALA A 113 5.36 7.30 1.24
C ALA A 113 6.67 7.47 0.46
N CYS A 114 7.76 6.82 0.89
CA CYS A 114 9.04 6.84 0.19
C CYS A 114 8.94 6.25 -1.22
N ASP A 115 8.27 5.11 -1.35
CA ASP A 115 7.94 4.46 -2.63
C ASP A 115 7.12 5.38 -3.56
N SER A 116 6.11 6.07 -3.03
CA SER A 116 5.36 7.02 -3.86
C SER A 116 6.18 8.23 -4.31
N LEU A 117 7.14 8.65 -3.49
CA LEU A 117 8.02 9.79 -3.75
C LEU A 117 9.14 9.46 -4.75
N ASP A 118 9.69 8.24 -4.73
CA ASP A 118 10.83 7.88 -5.59
C ASP A 118 10.47 7.91 -7.08
N GLY A 119 9.31 7.36 -7.44
CA GLY A 119 8.84 7.32 -8.81
C GLY A 119 8.41 8.71 -9.27
N TRP A 120 7.90 9.55 -8.35
CA TRP A 120 7.65 10.95 -8.66
C TRP A 120 8.94 11.71 -8.93
N LEU A 121 9.94 11.57 -8.04
CA LEU A 121 11.23 12.24 -8.16
C LEU A 121 11.93 11.84 -9.46
N ALA A 122 11.99 10.55 -9.78
CA ALA A 122 12.62 10.05 -11.00
C ALA A 122 12.01 10.63 -12.29
N ARG A 123 10.68 10.84 -12.32
CA ARG A 123 9.99 11.45 -13.46
C ARG A 123 10.31 12.95 -13.58
N GLU A 124 10.34 13.65 -12.46
CA GLU A 124 10.61 15.08 -12.41
C GLU A 124 12.09 15.43 -12.68
N THR A 125 13.02 14.53 -12.31
CA THR A 125 14.46 14.69 -12.58
C THR A 125 14.89 14.13 -13.93
N GLY A 126 13.98 13.48 -14.68
CA GLY A 126 14.31 12.85 -15.96
C GLY A 126 15.26 11.65 -15.84
N THR A 127 15.38 11.04 -14.65
CA THR A 127 16.29 9.93 -14.36
C THR A 127 15.59 8.57 -14.38
N VAL A 128 14.47 8.45 -15.10
CA VAL A 128 13.76 7.18 -15.29
C VAL A 128 14.66 6.22 -16.08
N SER A 129 14.88 5.01 -15.56
CA SER A 129 15.72 3.99 -16.22
C SER A 129 15.11 2.59 -16.09
N PRO A 130 15.40 1.66 -17.02
CA PRO A 130 14.96 0.27 -16.91
C PRO A 130 15.48 -0.42 -15.65
N GLN A 131 16.74 -0.16 -15.27
CA GLN A 131 17.35 -0.68 -14.05
C GLN A 131 16.61 -0.15 -12.81
N GLY A 132 16.34 1.16 -12.75
CA GLY A 132 15.60 1.78 -11.65
C GLY A 132 14.20 1.19 -11.52
N ALA A 133 13.46 1.05 -12.63
CA ALA A 133 12.13 0.44 -12.63
C ALA A 133 12.14 -1.04 -12.20
N PHE A 134 13.17 -1.80 -12.56
CA PHE A 134 13.34 -3.17 -12.09
C PHE A 134 13.60 -3.21 -10.57
N LEU A 135 14.51 -2.36 -10.08
CA LEU A 135 14.89 -2.28 -8.68
C LEU A 135 13.72 -1.84 -7.79
N ASP A 136 13.11 -0.70 -8.12
CA ASP A 136 11.91 -0.14 -7.48
C ASP A 136 10.86 -1.22 -7.29
N SER A 137 10.42 -1.76 -8.42
CA SER A 137 9.38 -2.77 -8.41
C SER A 137 9.82 -3.99 -7.58
N THR A 138 11.05 -4.49 -7.68
CA THR A 138 11.48 -5.69 -6.96
C THR A 138 11.57 -5.46 -5.46
N LEU A 139 12.16 -4.34 -5.03
CA LEU A 139 12.29 -3.97 -3.63
C LEU A 139 10.92 -3.71 -2.98
N ASP A 140 9.94 -3.23 -3.75
CA ASP A 140 8.55 -3.13 -3.28
C ASP A 140 7.96 -4.45 -2.81
N ARG A 141 8.23 -5.52 -3.57
CA ARG A 141 7.76 -6.86 -3.19
C ARG A 141 8.46 -7.33 -1.92
N PHE A 142 9.76 -7.11 -1.80
CA PHE A 142 10.48 -7.43 -0.57
C PHE A 142 9.94 -6.65 0.63
N GLY A 143 9.75 -5.34 0.50
CA GLY A 143 9.19 -4.51 1.56
C GLY A 143 7.80 -4.97 2.00
N GLU A 144 6.91 -5.24 1.05
CA GLU A 144 5.56 -5.75 1.35
C GLU A 144 5.60 -7.11 2.06
N LEU A 145 6.45 -8.04 1.60
CA LEU A 145 6.61 -9.36 2.23
C LEU A 145 7.24 -9.29 3.62
N LEU A 146 8.18 -8.36 3.87
CA LEU A 146 8.72 -8.12 5.20
C LEU A 146 7.61 -7.69 6.17
N VAL A 147 6.77 -6.73 5.77
CA VAL A 147 5.65 -6.28 6.61
C VAL A 147 4.68 -7.44 6.90
N PHE A 148 4.33 -8.23 5.88
CA PHE A 148 3.42 -9.37 6.07
C PHE A 148 4.03 -10.47 6.94
N PHE A 149 5.34 -10.68 6.85
CA PHE A 149 6.05 -11.56 7.77
C PHE A 149 5.92 -11.08 9.22
N GLY A 150 6.15 -9.79 9.48
CA GLY A 150 5.97 -9.21 10.83
C GLY A 150 4.55 -9.37 11.35
N LEU A 151 3.54 -9.16 10.49
CA LEU A 151 2.14 -9.43 10.84
C LEU A 151 1.85 -10.91 11.10
N GLY A 152 2.48 -11.81 10.35
CA GLY A 152 2.42 -13.26 10.60
C GLY A 152 2.98 -13.61 11.97
N VAL A 153 4.11 -13.01 12.36
CA VAL A 153 4.66 -13.16 13.71
C VAL A 153 3.69 -12.60 14.77
N PHE A 154 3.11 -11.42 14.54
CA PHE A 154 2.10 -10.85 15.43
C PHE A 154 0.91 -11.79 15.65
N PHE A 155 0.37 -12.37 14.57
CA PHE A 155 -0.79 -13.26 14.60
C PHE A 155 -0.45 -14.75 14.82
N ARG A 156 0.80 -15.11 15.15
CA ARG A 156 1.30 -16.50 15.21
C ARG A 156 0.48 -17.45 16.11
N ARG A 157 -0.30 -16.93 17.06
CA ARG A 157 -1.13 -17.70 18.01
C ARG A 157 -2.63 -17.57 17.79
N THR A 158 -3.06 -16.93 16.70
CA THR A 158 -4.48 -16.68 16.42
C THR A 158 -4.87 -17.22 15.04
N ALA A 159 -6.16 -17.41 14.81
CA ALA A 159 -6.67 -17.81 13.50
C ALA A 159 -6.38 -16.79 12.38
N PHE A 160 -6.04 -15.54 12.74
CA PHE A 160 -5.67 -14.51 11.77
C PHE A 160 -4.34 -14.78 11.06
N LEU A 161 -3.56 -15.77 11.51
CA LEU A 161 -2.39 -16.25 10.77
C LEU A 161 -2.76 -16.81 9.38
N TYR A 162 -3.89 -17.50 9.23
CA TYR A 162 -4.30 -18.08 7.95
C TYR A 162 -4.58 -17.01 6.88
N PRO A 163 -5.33 -15.94 7.18
CA PRO A 163 -5.43 -14.77 6.30
C PRO A 163 -4.10 -14.15 5.87
N ILE A 164 -3.04 -14.18 6.69
CA ILE A 164 -1.72 -13.65 6.30
C ILE A 164 -1.12 -14.47 5.15
N PHE A 165 -1.24 -15.79 5.16
CA PHE A 165 -0.78 -16.62 4.04
C PHE A 165 -1.57 -16.31 2.75
N LEU A 166 -2.89 -16.13 2.87
CA LEU A 166 -3.74 -15.71 1.76
C LEU A 166 -3.37 -14.32 1.24
N LEU A 167 -3.02 -13.39 2.14
CA LEU A 167 -2.57 -12.05 1.80
C LEU A 167 -1.26 -12.08 1.00
N ILE A 168 -0.27 -12.86 1.46
CA ILE A 168 1.01 -13.06 0.77
C ILE A 168 0.75 -13.64 -0.63
N MET A 169 -0.04 -14.71 -0.72
CA MET A 169 -0.39 -15.34 -2.00
C MET A 169 -1.07 -14.35 -2.94
N GLY A 170 -2.08 -13.62 -2.46
CA GLY A 170 -2.80 -12.62 -3.24
C GLY A 170 -1.89 -11.49 -3.71
N ALA A 171 -1.09 -10.91 -2.83
CA ALA A 171 -0.21 -9.79 -3.16
C ALA A 171 0.85 -10.16 -4.21
N VAL A 172 1.48 -11.32 -4.08
CA VAL A 172 2.45 -11.84 -5.05
C VAL A 172 1.76 -12.11 -6.40
N MET A 173 0.61 -12.80 -6.39
CA MET A 173 -0.09 -13.14 -7.64
C MET A 173 -0.64 -11.91 -8.37
N VAL A 174 -1.11 -10.89 -7.66
CA VAL A 174 -1.52 -9.61 -8.25
C VAL A 174 -0.35 -8.98 -9.03
N SER A 175 0.84 -8.94 -8.44
CA SER A 175 2.04 -8.38 -9.06
C SER A 175 2.55 -9.25 -10.21
N TYR A 176 2.61 -10.57 -10.01
CA TYR A 176 3.10 -11.52 -11.00
C TYR A 176 2.22 -11.59 -12.24
N ALA A 177 0.89 -11.67 -12.09
CA ALA A 177 -0.03 -11.71 -13.24
C ALA A 177 0.11 -10.48 -14.14
N ARG A 178 0.36 -9.30 -13.54
CA ARG A 178 0.65 -8.07 -14.30
C ARG A 178 2.00 -8.15 -15.01
N ALA A 179 3.07 -8.46 -14.29
CA ALA A 179 4.42 -8.52 -14.85
C ALA A 179 4.51 -9.57 -15.99
N ARG A 180 3.87 -10.73 -15.81
CA ARG A 180 3.81 -11.78 -16.82
C ARG A 180 2.97 -11.34 -18.02
N GLY A 181 1.83 -10.69 -17.80
CA GLY A 181 1.04 -10.08 -18.88
C GLY A 181 1.86 -9.10 -19.70
N GLN A 182 2.58 -8.18 -19.05
CA GLN A 182 3.45 -7.19 -19.70
C GLN A 182 4.56 -7.86 -20.51
N SER A 183 5.18 -8.92 -20.01
CA SER A 183 6.17 -9.70 -20.76
C SER A 183 5.61 -10.37 -22.02
N LEU A 184 4.29 -10.55 -22.10
CA LEU A 184 3.56 -11.08 -23.25
C LEU A 184 2.90 -9.96 -24.09
N GLY A 185 3.23 -8.69 -23.81
CA GLY A 185 2.71 -7.53 -24.55
C GLY A 185 1.30 -7.10 -24.14
N VAL A 186 0.77 -7.53 -23.00
CA VAL A 186 -0.53 -7.11 -22.45
C VAL A 186 -0.33 -6.37 -21.13
N ASP A 187 -0.48 -5.05 -21.13
CA ASP A 187 -0.46 -4.27 -19.88
C ASP A 187 -1.88 -4.13 -19.31
N PHE A 188 -2.16 -4.88 -18.24
CA PHE A 188 -3.42 -4.81 -17.52
C PHE A 188 -3.21 -4.46 -16.04
N ASN A 189 -3.72 -3.29 -15.63
CA ASN A 189 -3.49 -2.74 -14.29
C ASN A 189 -4.77 -2.52 -13.46
N LYS A 190 -5.90 -3.11 -13.84
CA LYS A 190 -7.15 -3.00 -13.06
C LYS A 190 -7.24 -4.07 -11.96
N GLY A 191 -8.06 -3.83 -10.96
CA GLY A 191 -8.23 -4.72 -9.80
C GLY A 191 -8.96 -4.06 -8.63
N LEU A 192 -9.57 -4.87 -7.76
CA LEU A 192 -10.31 -4.39 -6.58
C LEU A 192 -9.39 -3.96 -5.43
N MET A 193 -8.22 -4.59 -5.33
CA MET A 193 -7.23 -4.36 -4.28
C MET A 193 -5.85 -4.18 -4.88
N GLN A 194 -5.41 -2.94 -4.98
CA GLN A 194 -4.08 -2.53 -5.41
C GLN A 194 -3.12 -2.40 -4.22
N ARG A 195 -1.82 -2.30 -4.49
CA ARG A 195 -0.78 -2.18 -3.44
C ARG A 195 -1.01 -0.99 -2.51
N ALA A 196 -1.28 0.19 -3.06
CA ALA A 196 -1.53 1.39 -2.26
C ALA A 196 -2.74 1.23 -1.32
N GLU A 197 -3.79 0.53 -1.77
CA GLU A 197 -4.97 0.24 -0.96
C GLU A 197 -4.62 -0.72 0.19
N ARG A 198 -3.83 -1.77 -0.08
CA ARG A 198 -3.34 -2.67 0.98
C ARG A 198 -2.55 -1.93 2.05
N ILE A 199 -1.63 -1.05 1.65
CA ILE A 199 -0.84 -0.24 2.58
C ILE A 199 -1.77 0.57 3.47
N VAL A 200 -2.70 1.33 2.88
CA VAL A 200 -3.63 2.20 3.63
C VAL A 200 -4.51 1.41 4.61
N TYR A 201 -5.07 0.27 4.19
CA TYR A 201 -5.96 -0.50 5.08
C TYR A 201 -5.21 -1.16 6.22
N ILE A 202 -4.11 -1.83 5.93
CA ILE A 202 -3.36 -2.56 6.94
C ILE A 202 -2.73 -1.58 7.93
N SER A 203 -2.13 -0.48 7.44
CA SER A 203 -1.56 0.54 8.31
C SER A 203 -2.62 1.25 9.13
N GLY A 204 -3.77 1.58 8.53
CA GLY A 204 -4.92 2.16 9.24
C GLY A 204 -5.44 1.20 10.31
N GLY A 205 -5.69 -0.06 9.94
CA GLY A 205 -6.09 -1.12 10.87
C GLY A 205 -5.15 -1.23 12.05
N ALA A 206 -3.83 -1.18 11.80
CA ALA A 206 -2.81 -1.27 12.84
C ALA A 206 -2.77 -0.05 13.76
N ILE A 207 -2.97 1.15 13.23
CA ILE A 207 -3.02 2.39 14.02
C ILE A 207 -4.29 2.44 14.89
N PHE A 208 -5.43 2.01 14.35
CA PHE A 208 -6.72 2.06 15.05
C PHE A 208 -6.96 0.87 15.99
N ASP A 209 -6.33 -0.29 15.79
CA ASP A 209 -6.60 -1.50 16.60
C ASP A 209 -6.45 -1.28 18.12
N PRO A 210 -5.38 -0.62 18.63
CA PRO A 210 -5.30 -0.30 20.05
C PRO A 210 -6.36 0.69 20.51
N ILE A 211 -6.76 1.65 19.67
CA ILE A 211 -7.80 2.64 19.99
C ILE A 211 -9.15 1.93 20.13
N VAL A 212 -9.49 1.05 19.19
CA VAL A 212 -10.72 0.24 19.21
C VAL A 212 -10.74 -0.65 20.46
N THR A 213 -9.63 -1.34 20.75
CA THR A 213 -9.51 -2.20 21.94
C THR A 213 -9.64 -1.40 23.23
N TRP A 214 -9.15 -0.15 23.27
CA TRP A 214 -9.25 0.73 24.42
C TRP A 214 -10.68 1.23 24.66
N ILE A 215 -11.39 1.61 23.59
CA ILE A 215 -12.81 2.06 23.67
C ILE A 215 -13.74 0.87 23.96
N PHE A 216 -13.46 -0.29 23.38
CA PHE A 216 -14.25 -1.51 23.51
C PHE A 216 -13.40 -2.65 24.10
N PRO A 217 -13.19 -2.70 25.43
CA PRO A 217 -12.33 -3.71 26.08
C PRO A 217 -12.77 -5.16 25.89
N VAL A 218 -14.00 -5.39 25.42
CA VAL A 218 -14.53 -6.73 25.07
C VAL A 218 -13.88 -7.30 23.80
N ILE A 219 -13.35 -6.44 22.93
CA ILE A 219 -12.70 -6.85 21.68
C ILE A 219 -11.24 -7.20 22.00
N PRO A 220 -10.77 -8.43 21.68
CA PRO A 220 -9.38 -8.78 21.89
C PRO A 220 -8.43 -7.93 21.04
N ARG A 221 -7.26 -7.62 21.60
CA ARG A 221 -6.19 -6.93 20.89
C ARG A 221 -5.83 -7.65 19.58
N GLY A 222 -5.66 -6.91 18.51
CA GLY A 222 -5.37 -7.44 17.18
C GLY A 222 -6.61 -7.97 16.44
N PHE A 223 -7.78 -8.07 17.06
CA PHE A 223 -8.98 -8.59 16.37
C PHE A 223 -9.46 -7.64 15.27
N PHE A 224 -9.41 -6.33 15.51
CA PHE A 224 -9.80 -5.34 14.51
C PHE A 224 -8.82 -5.38 13.32
N LEU A 225 -7.50 -5.34 13.59
CA LEU A 225 -6.49 -5.48 12.56
C LEU A 225 -6.61 -6.82 11.81
N GLY A 226 -6.86 -7.92 12.52
CA GLY A 226 -7.03 -9.25 11.94
C GLY A 226 -8.21 -9.33 10.97
N GLY A 227 -9.34 -8.70 11.34
CA GLY A 227 -10.49 -8.55 10.45
C GLY A 227 -10.16 -7.76 9.19
N VAL A 228 -9.47 -6.63 9.33
CA VAL A 228 -9.01 -5.80 8.20
C VAL A 228 -8.08 -6.60 7.28
N VAL A 229 -7.07 -7.28 7.83
CA VAL A 229 -6.15 -8.16 7.09
C VAL A 229 -6.92 -9.23 6.33
N THR A 230 -7.95 -9.82 6.94
CA THR A 230 -8.77 -10.86 6.31
C THR A 230 -9.50 -10.33 5.09
N ILE A 231 -10.14 -9.17 5.21
CA ILE A 231 -10.81 -8.52 4.07
C ILE A 231 -9.81 -8.21 2.97
N VAL A 232 -8.65 -7.63 3.32
CA VAL A 232 -7.60 -7.28 2.36
C VAL A 232 -7.03 -8.52 1.65
N ALA A 233 -6.85 -9.63 2.38
CA ALA A 233 -6.39 -10.90 1.82
C ALA A 233 -7.36 -11.45 0.77
N LEU A 234 -8.65 -11.50 1.11
CA LEU A 234 -9.70 -11.99 0.21
C LEU A 234 -9.82 -11.11 -1.05
N LEU A 235 -9.79 -9.79 -0.89
CA LEU A 235 -9.85 -8.86 -2.02
C LEU A 235 -8.58 -8.93 -2.90
N SER A 236 -7.42 -9.18 -2.30
CA SER A 236 -6.17 -9.40 -3.05
C SER A 236 -6.24 -10.68 -3.88
N LEU A 237 -6.79 -11.76 -3.33
CA LEU A 237 -7.02 -13.00 -4.07
C LEU A 237 -8.05 -12.85 -5.19
N ALA A 238 -9.17 -12.20 -4.91
CA ALA A 238 -10.17 -11.89 -5.92
C ALA A 238 -9.54 -11.07 -7.06
N THR A 239 -8.70 -10.09 -6.72
CA THR A 239 -7.97 -9.28 -7.71
C THR A 239 -6.97 -10.11 -8.52
N ALA A 240 -6.23 -11.03 -7.88
CA ALA A 240 -5.30 -11.92 -8.56
C ALA A 240 -6.02 -12.82 -9.58
N ILE A 241 -7.15 -13.42 -9.18
CA ILE A 241 -7.98 -14.27 -10.06
C ILE A 241 -8.55 -13.44 -11.21
N PHE A 242 -9.15 -12.29 -10.91
CA PHE A 242 -9.72 -11.39 -11.91
C PHE A 242 -8.67 -10.98 -12.96
N ARG A 243 -7.51 -10.52 -12.50
CA ARG A 243 -6.40 -10.11 -13.38
C ARG A 243 -5.89 -11.26 -14.23
N THR A 244 -5.74 -12.44 -13.65
CA THR A 244 -5.28 -13.64 -14.39
C THR A 244 -6.26 -14.01 -15.51
N ARG A 245 -7.57 -14.05 -15.20
CA ARG A 245 -8.61 -14.35 -16.19
C ARG A 245 -8.64 -13.32 -17.32
N GLU A 246 -8.48 -12.05 -16.97
CA GLU A 246 -8.59 -10.96 -17.94
C GLU A 246 -7.35 -10.87 -18.84
N VAL A 247 -6.15 -11.05 -18.30
CA VAL A 247 -4.93 -11.17 -19.11
C VAL A 247 -5.02 -12.36 -20.05
N ALA A 248 -5.49 -13.53 -19.59
CA ALA A 248 -5.68 -14.70 -20.44
C ALA A 248 -6.71 -14.47 -21.56
N ARG A 249 -7.80 -13.75 -21.26
CA ARG A 249 -8.82 -13.35 -22.25
C ARG A 249 -8.23 -12.46 -23.33
N LEU A 250 -7.52 -11.40 -22.94
CA LEU A 250 -6.89 -10.44 -23.85
C LEU A 250 -5.84 -11.12 -24.76
N LEU A 251 -5.05 -12.05 -24.22
CA LEU A 251 -4.10 -12.83 -25.00
C LEU A 251 -4.80 -13.72 -26.04
N LYS A 252 -5.92 -14.36 -25.67
CA LYS A 252 -6.71 -15.18 -26.58
C LYS A 252 -7.36 -14.34 -27.69
N GLU A 253 -7.85 -13.15 -27.36
CA GLU A 253 -8.41 -12.20 -28.34
C GLU A 253 -7.34 -11.74 -29.33
N ARG A 254 -6.15 -11.39 -28.84
CA ARG A 254 -4.99 -11.03 -29.67
C ARG A 254 -4.60 -12.15 -30.65
N GLN A 255 -4.47 -13.38 -30.14
CA GLN A 255 -4.13 -14.54 -30.97
C GLN A 255 -5.15 -14.78 -32.08
N LYS A 256 -6.46 -14.58 -31.79
CA LYS A 256 -7.51 -14.68 -32.81
C LYS A 256 -7.34 -13.64 -33.91
N ILE A 257 -7.08 -12.37 -33.55
CA ILE A 257 -6.88 -11.27 -34.50
C ILE A 257 -5.69 -11.56 -35.43
N GLU A 258 -4.56 -11.98 -34.84
CA GLU A 258 -3.35 -12.37 -35.57
C GLU A 258 -3.62 -13.56 -36.52
N SER A 259 -4.40 -14.56 -36.08
CA SER A 259 -4.77 -15.71 -36.92
C SER A 259 -5.76 -15.38 -38.04
N SER A 260 -6.56 -14.33 -37.90
CA SER A 260 -7.51 -13.88 -38.94
C SER A 260 -6.90 -12.90 -39.97
N GLY A 261 -5.58 -12.71 -39.96
CA GLY A 261 -4.88 -11.83 -40.90
C GLY A 261 -5.02 -10.33 -40.61
N GLY A 262 -5.51 -9.95 -39.42
CA GLY A 262 -5.58 -8.56 -38.99
C GLY A 262 -4.22 -8.09 -38.50
N SER A 263 -3.49 -7.32 -39.30
CA SER A 263 -2.27 -6.64 -38.84
C SER A 263 -2.63 -5.63 -37.74
N VAL A 264 -2.15 -5.84 -36.52
CA VAL A 264 -2.20 -4.84 -35.45
C VAL A 264 -1.04 -3.86 -35.71
N SER A 265 -1.36 -2.71 -36.30
CA SER A 265 -0.49 -1.53 -36.37
C SER A 265 -0.58 -0.71 -35.09
#